data_AF-A0A3D0TUN1-F1
#
_entry.id   AF-A0A3D0TUN1-F1
#
_cell.length_a   1.000
_cell.length_b   1.000
_cell.length_c   1.000
_cell.angle_alpha   90.00
_cell.angle_beta   90.00
_cell.angle_gamma   90.00
#
_symmetry.space_group_name_H-M   'P 1'
#
loop_
_entity.id
_entity.type
_entity.pdbx_description
1 polymer ?
#
loop_
_entity_poly.entity_id
_entity_poly.type
_entity_poly.pdbx_seq_one_letter_code
_entity_poly.pdbx_strand_id
1 'polypeptide(L)'
;QLVDSLVAAAELGKQVVVVVEIKARFDEEANIEWARRLERAGVHVAYGLVGLKTHSKMTLVVRREGGKIRRYTHLGTGNYNADTARYFEDFGLITCDEDIAVDASQLFNTLTGYSRHTDYRRMLVAPHSLDTGLRRLIADEVGHPDGHIVMKMNALVDTDFVKALYEASQSGCRVDLIVRGICCL
;
A
#
# COMPACT_ATOMS: atom_id res chain seq x y z
N GLN A 1 -18.83 2.16 -8.61
CA GLN A 1 -18.04 1.62 -9.74
C GLN A 1 -17.15 0.45 -9.34
N LEU A 2 -16.18 0.61 -8.42
CA LEU A 2 -15.31 -0.51 -8.00
C LEU A 2 -16.09 -1.63 -7.30
N VAL A 3 -16.92 -1.29 -6.30
CA VAL A 3 -17.78 -2.25 -5.59
C VAL A 3 -18.68 -3.01 -6.58
N ASP A 4 -19.31 -2.30 -7.53
CA ASP A 4 -20.15 -2.92 -8.55
C ASP A 4 -19.38 -3.91 -9.43
N SER A 5 -18.14 -3.58 -9.77
CA SER A 5 -17.27 -4.46 -10.58
C SER A 5 -16.87 -5.72 -9.81
N LEU A 6 -16.64 -5.61 -8.49
CA LEU A 6 -16.31 -6.74 -7.62
C LEU A 6 -17.53 -7.64 -7.39
N VAL A 7 -18.73 -7.05 -7.23
CA VAL A 7 -20.00 -7.78 -7.18
C VAL A 7 -20.21 -8.57 -8.47
N ALA A 8 -20.13 -7.92 -9.64
CA ALA A 8 -20.29 -8.58 -10.93
C ALA A 8 -19.24 -9.68 -11.15
N ALA A 9 -18.00 -9.47 -10.67
CA ALA A 9 -16.96 -10.50 -10.74
C ALA A 9 -17.35 -11.76 -9.93
N ALA A 10 -17.88 -11.58 -8.72
CA ALA A 10 -18.33 -12.67 -7.86
C ALA A 10 -19.56 -13.38 -8.44
N GLU A 11 -20.54 -12.64 -8.96
CA GLU A 11 -21.74 -13.19 -9.63
C GLU A 11 -21.37 -14.02 -10.88
N LEU A 12 -20.28 -13.67 -11.57
CA LEU A 12 -19.70 -14.43 -12.66
C LEU A 12 -18.82 -15.62 -12.19
N GLY A 13 -18.90 -16.00 -10.92
CA GLY A 13 -18.22 -17.15 -10.34
C GLY A 13 -16.72 -16.97 -10.08
N LYS A 14 -16.19 -15.75 -10.09
CA LYS A 14 -14.78 -15.50 -9.71
C LYS A 14 -14.68 -15.48 -8.20
N GLN A 15 -13.58 -16.01 -7.67
CA GLN A 15 -13.24 -15.84 -6.27
C GLN A 15 -12.77 -14.41 -6.03
N VAL A 16 -13.52 -13.67 -5.22
CA VAL A 16 -13.23 -12.27 -4.89
C VAL A 16 -13.04 -12.15 -3.38
N VAL A 17 -11.95 -11.48 -3.00
CA VAL A 17 -11.62 -11.17 -1.60
C VAL A 17 -11.44 -9.66 -1.50
N VAL A 18 -12.01 -9.05 -0.46
CA VAL A 18 -11.89 -7.61 -0.20
C VAL A 18 -11.53 -7.39 1.26
N VAL A 19 -10.52 -6.56 1.49
CA VAL A 19 -10.17 -6.07 2.83
C VAL A 19 -10.84 -4.72 3.04
N VAL A 20 -11.72 -4.61 4.04
CA VAL A 20 -12.44 -3.38 4.38
C VAL A 20 -11.94 -2.85 5.73
N GLU A 21 -11.54 -1.59 5.75
CA GLU A 21 -11.18 -0.88 6.98
C GLU A 21 -12.44 -0.20 7.55
N ILE A 22 -13.02 -0.74 8.62
CA ILE A 22 -14.21 -0.14 9.25
C ILE A 22 -13.85 1.14 10.02
N LYS A 23 -12.66 1.23 10.63
CA LYS A 23 -12.30 2.33 11.57
C LYS A 23 -11.82 3.63 10.89
N ALA A 24 -12.27 3.89 9.66
CA ALA A 24 -12.04 5.17 9.01
C ALA A 24 -13.00 6.21 9.63
N ARG A 25 -12.46 7.16 10.41
CA ARG A 25 -13.26 8.28 10.95
C ARG A 25 -13.99 8.93 9.76
N PHE A 26 -15.31 9.09 9.89
CA PHE A 26 -16.25 9.70 8.92
C PHE A 26 -16.92 8.79 7.87
N ASP A 27 -16.42 7.58 7.58
CA ASP A 27 -16.96 6.71 6.51
C ASP A 27 -17.50 5.35 7.01
N GLU A 28 -17.67 5.17 8.33
CA GLU A 28 -17.98 3.85 8.92
C GLU A 28 -19.29 3.25 8.38
N GLU A 29 -20.36 4.05 8.26
CA GLU A 29 -21.65 3.58 7.75
C GLU A 29 -21.59 3.13 6.29
N ALA A 30 -20.91 3.92 5.44
CA ALA A 30 -20.74 3.60 4.02
C ALA A 30 -19.91 2.32 3.82
N ASN A 31 -18.82 2.16 4.59
CA ASN A 31 -17.99 0.96 4.55
C ASN A 31 -18.75 -0.29 5.03
N ILE A 32 -19.60 -0.17 6.05
CA ILE A 32 -20.46 -1.26 6.51
C ILE A 32 -21.49 -1.64 5.45
N GLU A 33 -22.10 -0.66 4.78
CA GLU A 33 -23.06 -0.94 3.71
C GLU A 33 -22.40 -1.65 2.52
N TRP A 34 -21.23 -1.19 2.09
CA TRP A 34 -20.45 -1.83 1.03
C TRP A 34 -20.03 -3.25 1.41
N ALA A 35 -19.55 -3.45 2.64
CA ALA A 35 -19.19 -4.78 3.14
C ALA A 35 -20.39 -5.75 3.05
N ARG A 36 -21.56 -5.35 3.56
CA ARG A 36 -22.79 -6.16 3.48
C ARG A 36 -23.21 -6.45 2.04
N ARG A 37 -23.06 -5.48 1.14
CA ARG A 37 -23.38 -5.66 -0.28
C ARG A 37 -22.43 -6.65 -0.95
N LEU A 38 -21.14 -6.57 -0.67
CA LEU A 38 -20.12 -7.50 -1.17
C LEU A 38 -20.37 -8.92 -0.63
N GLU A 39 -20.60 -9.07 0.68
CA GLU A 39 -20.91 -10.36 1.31
C GLU A 39 -22.14 -11.03 0.67
N ARG A 40 -23.22 -10.27 0.42
CA ARG A 40 -24.42 -10.79 -0.26
C ARG A 40 -24.16 -11.29 -1.68
N ALA A 41 -23.15 -10.74 -2.36
CA ALA A 41 -22.74 -11.17 -3.69
C ALA A 41 -21.77 -12.37 -3.66
N GLY A 42 -21.43 -12.90 -2.48
CA GLY A 42 -20.50 -14.03 -2.33
C GLY A 42 -19.03 -13.62 -2.28
N VAL A 43 -18.72 -12.33 -2.12
CA VAL A 43 -17.35 -11.85 -1.90
C VAL A 43 -16.91 -12.20 -0.49
N HIS A 44 -15.68 -12.70 -0.34
CA HIS A 44 -15.09 -12.89 0.99
C HIS A 44 -14.58 -11.55 1.52
N VAL A 45 -15.33 -10.97 2.45
CA VAL A 45 -14.97 -9.71 3.09
C VAL A 45 -14.17 -10.00 4.36
N ALA A 46 -12.95 -9.47 4.41
CA ALA A 46 -12.12 -9.45 5.61
C ALA A 46 -12.06 -8.04 6.18
N TYR A 47 -12.15 -7.94 7.50
CA TYR A 47 -11.92 -6.70 8.22
C TYR A 47 -10.46 -6.74 8.68
N GLY A 48 -9.67 -5.73 8.32
CA GLY A 48 -8.20 -5.74 8.50
C GLY A 48 -7.72 -6.11 9.92
N LEU A 49 -6.41 -6.25 10.09
CA LEU A 49 -5.83 -6.72 11.35
C LEU A 49 -6.21 -5.85 12.56
N VAL A 50 -6.67 -6.49 13.63
CA VAL A 50 -7.09 -5.79 14.86
C VAL A 50 -5.94 -4.96 15.42
N GLY A 51 -6.22 -3.68 15.68
CA GLY A 51 -5.25 -2.73 16.22
C GLY A 51 -4.37 -2.04 15.17
N LEU A 52 -4.48 -2.45 13.90
CA LEU A 52 -3.81 -1.81 12.77
C LEU A 52 -4.84 -1.19 11.82
N LYS A 53 -4.40 -0.18 11.08
CA LYS A 53 -5.17 0.41 9.99
C LYS A 53 -4.53 0.06 8.66
N THR A 54 -5.33 -0.36 7.70
CA THR A 54 -4.87 -0.65 6.34
C THR A 54 -4.89 0.63 5.51
N HIS A 55 -3.72 1.18 5.21
CA HIS A 55 -3.59 2.40 4.37
C HIS A 55 -3.01 2.12 2.99
N SER A 56 -2.58 0.89 2.69
CA SER A 56 -2.10 0.50 1.36
C SER A 56 -3.26 0.43 0.37
N LYS A 57 -3.03 0.86 -0.88
CA LYS A 57 -4.02 0.73 -1.96
C LYS A 57 -3.49 -0.23 -2.98
N MET A 58 -4.12 -1.39 -3.03
CA MET A 58 -3.63 -2.53 -3.80
C MET A 58 -4.79 -3.31 -4.40
N THR A 59 -4.60 -3.82 -5.61
CA THR A 59 -5.49 -4.80 -6.23
C THR A 59 -4.65 -5.89 -6.88
N LEU A 60 -5.06 -7.14 -6.71
CA LEU A 60 -4.40 -8.30 -7.29
C LEU A 60 -5.41 -9.08 -8.12
N VAL A 61 -5.12 -9.27 -9.40
CA VAL A 61 -5.89 -10.13 -10.30
C VAL A 61 -5.07 -11.36 -10.64
N VAL A 62 -5.59 -12.53 -10.29
CA VAL A 62 -4.97 -13.83 -10.60
C VAL A 62 -5.75 -14.49 -11.72
N ARG A 63 -5.06 -14.84 -12.81
CA ARG A 63 -5.67 -15.42 -14.02
C ARG A 63 -4.88 -16.63 -14.48
N ARG A 64 -5.57 -17.63 -15.05
CA ARG A 64 -4.92 -18.72 -15.77
C ARG A 64 -4.78 -18.35 -17.26
N GLU A 65 -3.56 -18.38 -17.78
CA GLU A 65 -3.22 -18.08 -19.18
C GLU A 65 -2.26 -19.14 -19.72
N GLY A 66 -2.60 -19.78 -20.84
CA GLY A 66 -1.73 -20.80 -21.45
C GLY A 66 -1.35 -21.94 -20.49
N GLY A 67 -2.25 -22.32 -19.58
CA GLY A 67 -2.02 -23.34 -18.55
C GLY A 67 -1.21 -22.87 -17.33
N LYS A 68 -0.71 -21.62 -17.31
CA LYS A 68 0.06 -21.05 -16.19
C LYS A 68 -0.77 -20.04 -15.40
N ILE A 69 -0.45 -19.86 -14.12
CA ILE A 69 -1.02 -18.79 -13.31
C ILE A 69 -0.23 -17.50 -13.55
N ARG A 70 -0.93 -16.43 -13.89
CA ARG A 70 -0.42 -15.07 -14.03
C ARG A 70 -1.08 -14.17 -12.99
N ARG A 71 -0.33 -13.18 -12.52
CA ARG A 71 -0.78 -12.21 -11.53
C ARG A 71 -0.55 -10.81 -12.07
N TYR A 72 -1.53 -9.94 -11.87
CA TYR A 72 -1.47 -8.53 -12.22
C TYR A 72 -1.75 -7.73 -10.96
N THR A 73 -0.82 -6.85 -10.61
CA THR A 73 -0.87 -6.07 -9.37
C THR A 73 -1.01 -4.61 -9.71
N HIS A 74 -1.96 -3.93 -9.08
CA HIS A 74 -1.99 -2.48 -8.98
C HIS A 74 -1.51 -2.05 -7.60
N LEU A 75 -0.58 -1.09 -7.53
CA LEU A 75 -0.15 -0.41 -6.31
C LEU A 75 -0.40 1.10 -6.46
N GLY A 76 -1.10 1.71 -5.51
CA GLY A 76 -1.46 3.12 -5.55
C GLY A 76 -0.98 3.92 -4.34
N THR A 77 -0.63 5.18 -4.54
CA THR A 77 -0.45 6.16 -3.45
C THR A 77 -1.80 6.66 -2.92
N GLY A 78 -2.79 6.78 -3.82
CA GLY A 78 -4.15 7.26 -3.57
C GLY A 78 -5.20 6.17 -3.54
N ASN A 79 -6.37 6.49 -2.96
CA ASN A 79 -7.53 5.59 -2.85
C ASN A 79 -8.26 5.40 -4.19
N TYR A 80 -9.12 4.39 -4.24
CA TYR A 80 -9.91 4.04 -5.42
C TYR A 80 -11.18 4.89 -5.59
N ASN A 81 -11.15 6.16 -5.18
CA ASN A 81 -12.27 7.07 -5.33
C ASN A 81 -12.09 7.91 -6.62
N ALA A 82 -13.03 7.73 -7.54
CA ALA A 82 -13.00 8.34 -8.88
C ALA A 82 -13.18 9.87 -8.85
N ASP A 83 -13.85 10.40 -7.82
CA ASP A 83 -14.04 11.83 -7.65
C ASP A 83 -12.74 12.47 -7.17
N THR A 84 -12.12 11.91 -6.12
CA THR A 84 -10.86 12.42 -5.58
C THR A 84 -9.71 12.27 -6.58
N ALA A 85 -9.72 11.24 -7.43
CA ALA A 85 -8.72 11.06 -8.48
C ALA A 85 -8.65 12.21 -9.51
N ARG A 86 -9.67 13.08 -9.59
CA ARG A 86 -9.67 14.27 -10.46
C ARG A 86 -8.96 15.47 -9.84
N TYR A 87 -8.81 15.48 -8.52
CA TYR A 87 -8.33 16.63 -7.76
C TYR A 87 -7.00 16.36 -7.04
N PHE A 88 -6.72 15.09 -6.70
CA PHE A 88 -5.47 14.69 -6.07
C PHE A 88 -4.49 14.11 -7.09
N GLU A 89 -3.21 14.45 -6.90
CA GLU A 89 -2.11 13.86 -7.65
C GLU A 89 -1.67 12.56 -6.97
N ASP A 90 -1.87 11.44 -7.65
CA ASP A 90 -1.50 10.12 -7.17
C ASP A 90 -0.83 9.29 -8.27
N PHE A 91 0.05 8.37 -7.85
CA PHE A 91 0.64 7.37 -8.74
C PHE A 91 -0.08 6.04 -8.60
N GLY A 92 -0.27 5.37 -9.73
CA GLY A 92 -0.72 3.98 -9.82
C GLY A 92 0.27 3.18 -10.67
N LEU A 93 0.88 2.16 -10.09
CA LEU A 93 1.71 1.18 -10.80
C LEU A 93 0.87 -0.05 -11.12
N ILE A 94 0.69 -0.36 -12.40
CA ILE A 94 0.15 -1.64 -12.85
C ILE A 94 1.32 -2.48 -13.35
N THR A 95 1.51 -3.67 -12.79
CA THR A 95 2.65 -4.54 -13.13
C THR A 95 2.26 -6.02 -13.11
N CYS A 96 3.00 -6.82 -13.87
CA CYS A 96 3.00 -8.28 -13.81
C CYS A 96 4.34 -8.85 -13.32
N ASP A 97 5.18 -8.01 -12.70
CA ASP A 97 6.42 -8.41 -12.04
C ASP A 97 6.14 -9.49 -10.97
N GLU A 98 6.89 -10.58 -11.03
CA GLU A 98 6.61 -11.76 -10.23
C GLU A 98 6.91 -11.55 -8.75
N ASP A 99 7.99 -10.83 -8.41
CA ASP A 99 8.35 -10.57 -7.01
C ASP A 99 7.32 -9.64 -6.36
N ILE A 100 6.91 -8.57 -7.05
CA ILE A 100 5.85 -7.68 -6.56
C ILE A 100 4.52 -8.43 -6.41
N ALA A 101 4.19 -9.33 -7.35
CA ALA A 101 2.96 -10.10 -7.29
C ALA A 101 2.96 -11.15 -6.15
N VAL A 102 4.11 -11.76 -5.86
CA VAL A 102 4.28 -12.65 -4.71
C VAL A 102 4.10 -11.88 -3.40
N ASP A 103 4.79 -10.74 -3.27
CA ASP A 103 4.67 -9.88 -2.09
C ASP A 103 3.21 -9.42 -1.87
N ALA A 104 2.51 -9.02 -2.94
CA ALA A 104 1.11 -8.62 -2.87
C ALA A 104 0.20 -9.76 -2.41
N SER A 105 0.42 -10.97 -2.94
CA SER A 105 -0.31 -12.17 -2.53
C SER A 105 -0.11 -12.47 -1.04
N GLN A 106 1.14 -12.38 -0.56
CA GLN A 106 1.48 -12.59 0.85
C GLN A 106 0.87 -11.53 1.77
N LEU A 107 0.82 -10.28 1.32
CA LEU A 107 0.16 -9.21 2.08
C LEU A 107 -1.34 -9.47 2.20
N PHE A 108 -2.02 -9.85 1.11
CA PHE A 108 -3.44 -10.22 1.16
C PHE A 108 -3.69 -11.39 2.11
N ASN A 109 -2.86 -12.45 2.07
CA ASN A 109 -2.97 -13.58 3.00
C ASN A 109 -2.79 -13.15 4.46
N THR A 110 -1.87 -12.23 4.73
CA THR A 110 -1.66 -11.68 6.08
C THR A 110 -2.85 -10.84 6.55
N LEU A 111 -3.39 -9.97 5.69
CA LEU A 111 -4.55 -9.12 6.01
C LEU A 111 -5.85 -9.91 6.22
N THR A 112 -5.96 -11.08 5.61
CA THR A 112 -7.14 -11.96 5.71
C THR A 112 -6.98 -13.04 6.79
N GLY A 113 -5.85 -13.04 7.52
CA GLY A 113 -5.62 -13.94 8.66
C GLY A 113 -5.07 -15.33 8.31
N TYR A 114 -4.68 -15.57 7.06
CA TYR A 114 -4.12 -16.85 6.61
C TYR A 114 -2.64 -17.05 6.96
N SER A 115 -1.87 -15.99 7.18
CA SER A 115 -0.43 -16.07 7.49
C SER A 115 0.08 -14.92 8.35
N ARG A 116 1.26 -15.10 8.97
CA ARG A 116 2.05 -14.02 9.57
C ARG A 116 3.35 -13.84 8.80
N HIS A 117 3.23 -13.37 7.56
CA HIS A 117 4.38 -13.17 6.70
C HIS A 117 4.97 -11.77 6.90
N THR A 118 6.27 -11.69 7.15
CA THR A 118 6.96 -10.42 7.47
C THR A 118 8.01 -10.02 6.45
N ASP A 119 8.45 -10.95 5.60
CA ASP A 119 9.65 -10.79 4.77
C ASP A 119 9.29 -10.64 3.30
N TYR A 120 9.22 -9.41 2.82
CA TYR A 120 8.86 -9.11 1.43
C TYR A 120 10.11 -8.95 0.56
N ARG A 121 10.02 -9.33 -0.72
CA ARG A 121 11.16 -9.31 -1.67
C ARG A 121 11.48 -7.91 -2.18
N ARG A 122 10.43 -7.15 -2.51
CA ARG A 122 10.50 -5.82 -3.13
C ARG A 122 9.77 -4.77 -2.31
N MET A 123 8.65 -5.13 -1.67
CA MET A 123 7.84 -4.19 -0.93
C MET A 123 8.36 -3.93 0.48
N LEU A 124 8.26 -2.68 0.93
CA LEU A 124 8.41 -2.33 2.35
C LEU A 124 7.01 -2.19 2.97
N VAL A 125 6.71 -2.99 3.98
CA VAL A 125 5.36 -3.11 4.55
C VAL A 125 5.36 -2.75 6.02
N ALA A 126 4.54 -1.76 6.38
CA ALA A 126 4.37 -1.36 7.77
C ALA A 126 3.53 -2.39 8.56
N PRO A 127 3.74 -2.52 9.88
CA PRO A 127 4.78 -1.85 10.67
C PRO A 127 6.15 -2.55 10.65
N HIS A 128 6.32 -3.63 9.87
CA HIS A 128 7.40 -4.59 10.08
C HIS A 128 8.72 -4.16 9.42
N SER A 129 8.68 -3.85 8.12
CA SER A 129 9.89 -3.56 7.34
C SER A 129 9.99 -2.12 6.83
N LEU A 130 8.90 -1.34 6.92
CA LEU A 130 8.88 0.01 6.35
C LEU A 130 9.86 0.96 7.05
N ASP A 131 9.83 1.03 8.38
CA ASP A 131 10.71 1.94 9.13
C ASP A 131 12.19 1.58 8.94
N THR A 132 12.54 0.33 9.26
CA THR A 132 13.92 -0.16 9.17
C THR A 132 14.45 -0.14 7.73
N GLY A 133 13.60 -0.48 6.75
CA GLY A 133 13.95 -0.46 5.34
C GLY A 133 14.24 0.95 4.83
N LEU A 134 13.40 1.93 5.14
CA LEU A 134 13.61 3.32 4.72
C LEU A 134 14.83 3.95 5.40
N ARG A 135 15.06 3.68 6.70
CA ARG A 135 16.27 4.14 7.40
C ARG A 135 17.54 3.57 6.80
N ARG A 136 17.52 2.28 6.42
CA ARG A 136 18.65 1.66 5.73
C ARG A 136 18.93 2.36 4.41
N LEU A 137 17.90 2.64 3.60
CA LEU A 137 18.07 3.37 2.34
C LEU A 137 18.67 4.76 2.53
N ILE A 138 18.27 5.48 3.59
CA ILE A 138 18.88 6.77 3.94
C ILE A 138 20.36 6.58 4.35
N ALA A 139 20.64 5.58 5.17
CA ALA A 139 21.99 5.29 5.65
C ALA A 139 22.94 4.84 4.51
N ASP A 140 22.42 4.12 3.51
CA ASP A 140 23.19 3.67 2.36
C ASP A 140 23.69 4.85 1.49
N GLU A 141 23.04 6.01 1.55
CA GLU A 141 23.47 7.25 0.86
C GLU A 141 24.54 8.03 1.65
N VAL A 142 24.71 7.74 2.96
CA VAL A 142 25.69 8.41 3.82
C VAL A 142 27.11 8.04 3.38
N GLY A 143 27.93 9.06 3.08
CA GLY A 143 29.32 8.86 2.66
C GLY A 143 29.48 8.41 1.19
N HIS A 144 28.38 8.31 0.43
CA HIS A 144 28.46 8.17 -1.02
C HIS A 144 28.90 9.51 -1.63
N PRO A 145 29.93 9.56 -2.51
CA PRO A 145 30.46 10.83 -3.04
C PRO A 145 29.42 11.73 -3.71
N ASP A 146 28.41 11.11 -4.33
CA ASP A 146 27.28 11.77 -4.97
C ASP A 146 25.94 11.41 -4.30
N GLY A 147 25.95 11.13 -2.99
CA GLY A 147 24.76 10.73 -2.24
C GLY A 147 23.62 11.73 -2.42
N HIS A 148 22.43 11.25 -2.81
CA HIS A 148 21.29 12.11 -3.10
C HIS A 148 19.97 11.48 -2.71
N ILE A 149 19.32 12.08 -1.71
CA ILE A 149 18.01 11.68 -1.22
C ILE A 149 16.96 12.66 -1.76
N VAL A 150 15.96 12.14 -2.47
CA VAL A 150 14.77 12.90 -2.88
C VAL A 150 13.53 12.26 -2.30
N MET A 151 12.77 13.00 -1.49
CA MET A 151 11.53 12.48 -0.89
C MET A 151 10.36 13.44 -1.10
N LYS A 152 9.26 12.91 -1.64
CA LYS A 152 7.98 13.60 -1.75
C LYS A 152 6.96 12.95 -0.83
N MET A 153 6.34 13.73 0.04
CA MET A 153 5.36 13.21 0.99
C MET A 153 4.34 14.26 1.43
N ASN A 154 3.28 13.78 2.09
CA ASN A 154 2.26 14.67 2.63
C ASN A 154 2.75 15.41 3.88
N ALA A 155 3.45 14.73 4.78
CA ALA A 155 3.97 15.28 6.02
C ALA A 155 5.22 14.52 6.46
N LEU A 156 6.16 15.24 7.06
CA LEU A 156 7.37 14.71 7.70
C LEU A 156 7.35 15.11 9.17
N VAL A 157 6.97 14.17 10.03
CA VAL A 157 6.77 14.42 11.47
C VAL A 157 7.51 13.44 12.37
N ASP A 158 7.97 12.32 11.83
CA ASP A 158 8.68 11.30 12.60
C ASP A 158 10.09 11.80 12.97
N THR A 159 10.35 11.94 14.27
CA THR A 159 11.58 12.54 14.77
C THR A 159 12.82 11.72 14.43
N ASP A 160 12.67 10.40 14.33
CA ASP A 160 13.80 9.54 14.08
C ASP A 160 14.15 9.52 12.59
N PHE A 161 13.18 9.69 11.68
CA PHE A 161 13.47 9.98 10.26
C PHE A 161 14.11 11.37 10.09
N VAL A 162 13.64 12.38 10.82
CA VAL A 162 14.25 13.73 10.78
C VAL A 162 15.73 13.68 11.18
N LYS A 163 16.07 12.97 12.27
CA LYS A 163 17.48 12.78 12.69
C LYS A 163 18.32 12.07 11.62
N ALA A 164 17.79 11.00 11.02
CA ALA A 164 18.51 10.28 9.96
C ALA A 164 18.81 11.17 8.74
N LEU A 165 17.87 12.05 8.37
CA LEU A 165 18.08 13.01 7.28
C LEU A 165 19.10 14.10 7.67
N TYR A 166 19.15 14.54 8.93
CA TYR A 166 20.22 15.43 9.40
C TYR A 166 21.59 14.75 9.32
N GLU A 167 21.71 13.51 9.77
CA GLU A 167 22.97 12.75 9.69
C GLU A 167 23.43 12.59 8.23
N ALA A 168 22.53 12.26 7.32
CA ALA A 168 22.82 12.19 5.90
C ALA A 168 23.31 13.55 5.35
N SER A 169 22.58 14.62 5.62
CA SER A 169 22.95 15.97 5.19
C SER A 169 24.33 16.39 5.73
N GLN A 170 24.62 16.13 7.01
CA GLN A 170 25.90 16.44 7.64
C GLN A 170 27.07 15.65 7.05
N SER A 171 26.82 14.48 6.46
CA SER A 171 27.84 13.70 5.74
C SER A 171 28.14 14.22 4.33
N GLY A 172 27.42 15.25 3.86
CA GLY A 172 27.55 15.83 2.52
C GLY A 172 26.55 15.27 1.50
N CYS A 173 25.67 14.35 1.90
CA CYS A 173 24.58 13.88 1.05
C CYS A 173 23.62 15.04 0.73
N ARG A 174 23.25 15.20 -0.53
CA ARG A 174 22.21 16.14 -0.93
C ARG A 174 20.85 15.59 -0.50
N VAL A 175 19.99 16.44 0.09
CA VAL A 175 18.64 16.06 0.51
C VAL A 175 17.63 17.07 -0.04
N ASP A 176 16.76 16.63 -0.95
CA ASP A 176 15.66 17.43 -1.50
C ASP A 176 14.31 16.89 -1.00
N LEU A 177 13.56 17.71 -0.26
CA LEU A 177 12.27 17.33 0.32
C LEU A 177 11.12 18.12 -0.31
N ILE A 178 10.08 17.42 -0.74
CA ILE A 178 8.85 17.99 -1.29
C ILE A 178 7.70 17.62 -0.35
N VAL A 179 7.48 18.45 0.67
CA VAL A 179 6.47 18.23 1.72
C VAL A 179 5.34 19.24 1.58
N ARG A 180 4.10 18.78 1.41
CA ARG A 180 2.95 19.69 1.19
C ARG A 180 2.28 20.18 2.49
N GLY A 181 2.46 19.44 3.58
CA GLY A 181 1.78 19.66 4.86
C GLY A 181 2.77 19.95 5.98
N ILE A 182 2.58 19.26 7.12
CA ILE A 182 3.41 19.48 8.31
C ILE A 182 4.83 18.95 8.06
N CYS A 183 5.84 19.77 8.37
CA CYS A 183 7.24 19.41 8.36
C CYS A 183 7.87 19.80 9.71
N CYS A 184 8.46 18.83 10.40
CA CYS A 184 9.14 19.01 11.69
C CYS A 184 10.67 18.95 11.58
N LEU A 185 11.21 18.88 10.35
CA LEU A 185 12.64 19.00 10.06
C LEU A 185 13.12 20.45 10.10
#